data_AF-A0AAW1MDF6-F1
#
_entry.id   AF-A0AAW1MDF6-F1
#
_cell.length_a   1.000
_cell.length_b   1.000
_cell.length_c   1.000
_cell.angle_alpha   90.00
_cell.angle_beta   90.00
_cell.angle_gamma   90.00
#
_symmetry.space_group_name_H-M   'P 1'
#
loop_
_entity.id
_entity.type
_entity.pdbx_description
1 polymer ?
#
loop_
_entity_poly.entity_id
_entity_poly.type
_entity_poly.pdbx_seq_one_letter_code
_entity_poly.pdbx_strand_id
1 'polypeptide(L)'
;MALTCHCCNKNVIEIETVCCYVCNNLFSTSCVNLTDKDTRVLRSKKNIKWTCTTCCSVEVPNLIHNLTALVTSLQNDITELKAKLSSRPSDVNPNLTITELKSKLSSRPSDVNPNLTFTFEEVVHEVEERRRKEKNLVLFNLEDTESIEADKAAVLDLLQHNREIEAKNKIISDYRRRREHDNNIALRYVNGMPRIVSKN
;
A
#
# COMPACT_ATOMS: atom_id res chain seq x y z
N MET A 1 12.90 36.46 -26.54
CA MET A 1 14.13 35.79 -26.07
C MET A 1 14.32 34.54 -26.91
N ALA A 2 15.52 34.30 -27.44
CA ALA A 2 15.79 33.07 -28.18
C ALA A 2 15.95 31.89 -27.20
N LEU A 3 15.25 30.78 -27.44
CA LEU A 3 15.44 29.54 -26.69
C LEU A 3 16.66 28.81 -27.27
N THR A 4 17.59 28.42 -26.41
CA THR A 4 18.83 27.72 -26.82
C THR A 4 18.92 26.35 -26.19
N CYS A 5 19.27 25.34 -26.99
CA CYS A 5 19.55 23.99 -26.51
C CYS A 5 20.82 23.96 -25.67
N HIS A 6 20.76 23.44 -24.45
CA HIS A 6 21.90 23.32 -23.55
C HIS A 6 22.99 22.35 -24.04
N CYS A 7 22.62 21.35 -24.86
CA CYS A 7 23.58 20.37 -25.38
C CYS A 7 24.43 20.92 -26.53
N CYS A 8 23.85 21.73 -27.42
CA CYS A 8 24.52 22.16 -28.65
C CYS A 8 24.59 23.69 -28.83
N ASN A 9 24.05 24.46 -27.89
CA ASN A 9 23.96 25.93 -27.90
C ASN A 9 23.29 26.54 -29.16
N LYS A 10 22.57 25.73 -29.94
CA LYS A 10 21.80 26.20 -31.10
C LYS A 10 20.42 26.71 -30.66
N ASN A 11 19.90 27.67 -31.41
CA ASN A 11 18.51 28.12 -31.26
C ASN A 11 17.55 26.96 -31.56
N VAL A 12 16.51 26.84 -30.74
CA VAL A 12 15.51 25.77 -30.83
C VAL A 12 14.09 26.31 -30.86
N ILE A 13 13.20 25.55 -31.50
CA ILE A 13 11.77 25.80 -31.52
C ILE A 13 11.16 25.13 -30.30
N GLU A 14 10.28 25.81 -29.56
CA GLU A 14 9.65 25.30 -28.33
C GLU A 14 9.00 23.91 -28.52
N ILE A 15 8.45 23.64 -29.71
CA ILE A 15 7.77 22.38 -30.03
C ILE A 15 8.75 21.18 -30.11
N GLU A 16 10.04 21.42 -30.37
CA GLU A 16 11.07 20.39 -30.51
C GLU A 16 12.01 20.35 -29.30
N THR A 17 11.52 20.79 -28.15
CA THR A 17 12.29 20.83 -26.91
C THR A 17 11.68 20.00 -25.80
N VAL A 18 12.56 19.55 -24.91
CA VAL A 18 12.26 18.94 -23.62
C VAL A 18 13.07 19.66 -22.53
N CYS A 19 12.48 19.82 -21.34
CA CYS A 19 13.14 20.44 -20.19
C CYS A 19 13.55 19.35 -19.19
N CYS A 20 14.79 19.41 -18.70
CA CYS A 20 15.23 18.52 -17.63
C CYS A 20 14.58 18.93 -16.30
N TYR A 21 13.92 18.00 -15.63
CA TYR A 21 13.25 18.24 -14.35
C TYR A 21 14.19 18.67 -13.22
N VAL A 22 15.46 18.24 -13.25
CA VAL A 22 16.44 18.53 -12.20
C VAL A 22 17.12 19.89 -12.41
N CYS A 23 17.79 20.09 -13.56
CA CYS A 23 18.55 21.32 -13.81
C CYS A 23 17.77 22.42 -14.54
N ASN A 24 16.51 22.19 -14.93
CA ASN A 24 15.65 23.13 -15.68
C ASN A 24 16.23 23.64 -17.02
N ASN A 25 17.26 22.99 -17.55
CA ASN A 25 17.82 23.32 -18.85
C ASN A 25 16.95 22.74 -19.99
N LEU A 26 16.86 23.48 -21.11
CA LEU A 26 16.18 23.04 -22.33
C LEU A 26 17.12 22.25 -23.24
N PHE A 27 16.59 21.19 -23.85
CA PHE A 27 17.29 20.33 -24.78
C PHE A 27 16.47 20.14 -26.04
N SER A 28 17.12 20.22 -27.20
CA SER A 28 16.54 19.77 -28.47
C SER A 28 16.30 18.27 -28.41
N THR A 29 15.13 17.81 -28.83
CA THR A 29 14.76 16.38 -28.84
C THR A 29 15.72 15.54 -29.67
N SER A 30 16.22 16.11 -30.77
CA SER A 30 17.27 15.52 -31.62
C SER A 30 18.63 15.40 -30.92
N CYS A 31 18.99 16.31 -30.01
CA CYS A 31 20.25 16.26 -29.28
C CYS A 31 20.25 15.19 -28.18
N VAL A 32 19.06 14.76 -27.72
CA VAL A 32 18.91 13.77 -26.66
C VAL A 32 18.27 12.46 -27.15
N ASN A 33 18.23 12.26 -28.47
CA ASN A 33 17.72 11.06 -29.14
C ASN A 33 16.29 10.68 -28.72
N LEU A 34 15.42 11.65 -28.47
CA LEU A 34 14.01 11.40 -28.21
C LEU A 34 13.23 11.36 -29.52
N THR A 35 12.40 10.32 -29.69
CA THR A 35 11.50 10.23 -30.86
C THR A 35 10.28 11.12 -30.67
N ASP A 36 9.58 11.44 -31.76
CA ASP A 36 8.31 12.20 -31.71
C ASP A 36 7.24 11.52 -30.85
N LYS A 37 7.30 10.18 -30.75
CA LYS A 37 6.42 9.42 -29.87
C LYS A 37 6.75 9.68 -28.41
N ASP A 38 8.03 9.69 -28.04
CA ASP A 38 8.47 9.94 -26.67
C ASP A 38 8.12 11.36 -26.22
N THR A 39 8.36 12.34 -27.09
CA THR A 39 8.05 13.75 -26.82
C THR A 39 6.55 13.98 -26.64
N ARG A 40 5.71 13.31 -27.44
CA ARG A 40 4.25 13.32 -27.28
C ARG A 40 3.81 12.70 -25.94
N VAL A 41 4.43 11.61 -25.51
CA VAL A 41 4.13 10.98 -24.21
C VAL A 41 4.53 11.89 -23.05
N LEU A 42 5.73 12.47 -23.10
CA LEU A 42 6.23 13.41 -22.10
C LEU A 42 5.32 14.65 -21.96
N ARG A 43 4.79 15.18 -23.06
CA ARG A 43 3.88 16.34 -23.04
C ARG A 43 2.47 16.00 -22.57
N SER A 44 1.96 14.82 -22.91
CA SER A 44 0.59 14.41 -22.57
C SER A 44 0.45 13.94 -21.12
N LYS A 45 1.51 13.39 -20.50
CA LYS A 45 1.46 12.84 -19.15
C LYS A 45 2.20 13.74 -18.15
N LYS A 46 1.44 14.50 -17.35
CA LYS A 46 1.97 15.37 -16.28
C LYS A 46 2.80 14.65 -15.21
N ASN A 47 2.65 13.33 -15.07
CA ASN A 47 3.34 12.53 -14.06
C ASN A 47 4.69 12.00 -14.52
N ILE A 48 5.06 12.18 -15.80
CA ILE A 48 6.34 11.70 -16.33
C ILE A 48 7.28 12.89 -16.43
N LYS A 49 8.41 12.80 -15.73
CA LYS A 49 9.46 13.81 -15.70
C LYS A 49 10.67 13.27 -16.45
N TRP A 50 11.18 14.05 -17.40
CA TRP A 50 12.41 13.72 -18.12
C TRP A 50 13.60 14.36 -17.42
N THR A 51 14.73 13.64 -17.36
CA THR A 51 15.98 14.10 -16.76
C THR A 51 17.11 13.93 -17.76
N CYS A 52 18.00 14.91 -17.89
CA CYS A 52 19.16 14.79 -18.76
C CYS A 52 20.14 13.75 -18.23
N THR A 53 21.01 13.23 -19.10
CA THR A 53 22.01 12.21 -18.77
C THR A 53 22.91 12.62 -17.60
N THR A 54 23.35 13.88 -17.58
CA THR A 54 24.19 14.44 -16.50
C THR A 54 23.48 14.43 -15.15
N CYS A 55 22.17 14.75 -15.11
CA CYS A 55 21.41 14.72 -13.86
C CYS A 55 21.04 13.29 -13.45
N CYS A 56 20.75 12.41 -14.43
CA CYS A 56 20.48 11.00 -14.19
C CYS A 56 21.68 10.31 -13.54
N SER A 57 22.90 10.60 -13.99
CA SER A 57 24.14 10.03 -13.44
C SER A 57 24.48 10.48 -12.01
N VAL A 58 23.80 11.48 -11.44
CA VAL A 58 23.99 11.91 -10.04
C VAL A 58 23.09 11.12 -9.09
N GLU A 59 21.93 10.65 -9.56
CA GLU A 59 21.00 9.84 -8.76
C GLU A 59 21.32 8.33 -8.81
N VAL A 60 21.86 7.83 -9.93
CA VAL A 60 22.17 6.41 -10.13
C VAL A 60 23.24 5.84 -9.17
N PRO A 61 24.34 6.54 -8.81
CA PRO A 61 25.34 6.02 -7.87
C PRO A 61 24.74 5.76 -6.48
N ASN A 62 23.86 6.64 -6.02
CA ASN A 62 23.18 6.50 -4.74
C ASN A 62 22.15 5.37 -4.78
N LEU A 63 21.42 5.21 -5.90
CA LEU A 63 20.50 4.09 -6.06
C LEU A 63 21.26 2.75 -6.09
N ILE A 64 22.35 2.65 -6.84
CA ILE A 64 23.19 1.45 -6.89
C ILE A 64 23.75 1.15 -5.50
N HIS A 65 24.32 2.14 -4.82
CA HIS A 65 24.83 1.98 -3.45
C HIS A 65 23.75 1.48 -2.48
N ASN A 66 22.54 2.06 -2.53
CA ASN A 66 21.43 1.65 -1.68
C ASN A 66 20.93 0.24 -2.00
N LEU A 67 20.86 -0.12 -3.28
CA LEU A 67 20.49 -1.47 -3.69
C LEU A 67 21.56 -2.49 -3.28
N THR A 68 22.85 -2.16 -3.42
CA THR A 68 23.95 -3.00 -2.95
C THR A 68 23.88 -3.19 -1.44
N ALA A 69 23.65 -2.13 -0.67
CA ALA A 69 23.50 -2.20 0.78
C ALA A 69 22.31 -3.09 1.21
N LEU A 70 21.17 -2.97 0.51
CA LEU A 70 20.00 -3.81 0.78
C LEU A 70 20.26 -5.28 0.46
N VAL A 71 20.92 -5.57 -0.66
CA VAL A 71 21.31 -6.94 -1.04
C VAL A 71 22.24 -7.55 0.01
N THR A 72 23.23 -6.80 0.48
CA THR A 72 24.14 -7.26 1.54
C THR A 72 23.40 -7.50 2.85
N SER A 73 22.46 -6.64 3.23
CA SER A 73 21.62 -6.84 4.42
C SER A 73 20.81 -8.12 4.34
N LEU A 74 20.12 -8.35 3.21
CA LEU A 74 19.31 -9.56 3.02
C LEU A 74 20.16 -10.83 3.00
N GLN A 75 21.37 -10.77 2.45
CA GLN A 75 22.30 -11.89 2.50
C GLN A 75 22.72 -12.24 3.93
N ASN A 76 22.92 -11.23 4.79
CA ASN A 76 23.21 -11.42 6.21
C ASN A 76 22.01 -12.02 6.97
N ASP A 77 20.80 -11.57 6.69
CA ASP A 77 19.59 -12.13 7.31
C ASP A 77 19.41 -13.61 6.93
N ILE A 78 19.68 -13.95 5.65
CA ILE A 78 19.62 -15.34 5.18
C ILE A 78 20.67 -16.21 5.87
N THR A 79 21.91 -15.74 6.03
CA THR A 79 22.96 -16.51 6.71
C THR A 79 22.65 -16.69 8.19
N GLU A 80 22.12 -15.66 8.85
CA GLU A 80 21.69 -15.74 10.24
C GLU A 80 20.52 -16.71 10.43
N LEU A 81 19.49 -16.64 9.58
CA LEU A 81 18.34 -17.56 9.62
C LEU A 81 18.76 -19.00 9.35
N LYS A 82 19.70 -19.22 8.42
CA LYS A 82 20.28 -20.55 8.17
C LYS A 82 21.07 -21.06 9.38
N ALA A 83 21.85 -20.20 10.03
CA ALA A 83 22.57 -20.55 11.25
C ALA A 83 21.59 -20.92 12.38
N LYS A 84 20.52 -20.13 12.57
CA LYS A 84 19.45 -20.42 13.56
C LYS A 84 18.71 -21.74 13.28
N LEU A 85 18.47 -22.06 12.01
CA LEU A 85 17.91 -23.35 11.60
C LEU A 85 18.88 -24.51 11.88
N SER A 86 20.18 -24.29 11.65
CA SER A 86 21.21 -25.31 11.88
C SER A 86 21.60 -25.48 13.35
N SER A 87 21.40 -24.45 14.19
CA SER A 87 21.68 -24.47 15.63
C SER A 87 20.47 -24.92 16.46
N ARG A 88 19.30 -25.09 15.84
CA ARG A 88 18.16 -25.71 16.50
C ARG A 88 18.52 -27.19 16.71
N PRO A 89 18.65 -27.67 17.96
CA PRO A 89 18.96 -29.06 18.17
C PRO A 89 17.85 -29.92 17.55
N SER A 90 18.25 -30.98 16.87
CA SER A 90 17.38 -32.06 16.39
C SER A 90 16.80 -32.86 17.57
N ASP A 91 16.31 -32.18 18.61
CA ASP A 91 15.67 -32.76 19.78
C ASP A 91 14.20 -33.08 19.50
N VAL A 92 13.97 -33.77 18.39
CA VAL A 92 12.85 -34.68 18.27
C VAL A 92 13.45 -35.99 17.76
N ASN A 93 13.93 -36.82 18.68
CA ASN A 93 14.04 -38.24 18.43
C ASN A 93 12.60 -38.79 18.36
N PRO A 94 12.06 -39.12 17.17
CA PRO A 94 10.66 -39.53 17.04
C PRO A 94 10.36 -40.85 17.75
N ASN A 95 11.38 -41.62 18.16
CA ASN A 95 11.17 -42.91 18.84
C ASN A 95 10.92 -42.80 20.35
N LEU A 96 11.34 -41.71 21.01
CA LEU A 96 11.08 -41.53 22.45
C LEU A 96 9.65 -41.05 22.72
N THR A 97 9.11 -40.17 21.87
CA THR A 97 7.76 -39.62 22.03
C THR A 97 6.66 -40.63 21.69
N ILE A 98 6.88 -41.56 20.75
CA ILE A 98 5.88 -42.59 20.38
C ILE A 98 5.57 -43.51 21.57
N THR A 99 6.56 -43.85 22.39
CA THR A 99 6.39 -44.79 23.52
C THR A 99 5.63 -44.15 24.68
N GLU A 100 5.91 -42.88 24.98
CA GLU A 100 5.15 -42.09 25.98
C GLU A 100 3.76 -41.66 25.49
N LEU A 101 3.59 -41.40 24.19
CA LEU A 101 2.28 -41.12 23.61
C LEU A 101 1.39 -42.36 23.61
N LYS A 102 1.94 -43.56 23.37
CA LYS A 102 1.20 -44.82 23.49
C LYS A 102 0.71 -45.09 24.91
N SER A 103 1.51 -44.81 25.94
CA SER A 103 1.10 -45.01 27.34
C SER A 103 0.03 -44.00 27.78
N LYS A 104 0.10 -42.76 27.28
CA LYS A 104 -0.94 -41.73 27.50
C LYS A 104 -2.22 -41.96 26.70
N LEU A 105 -2.14 -42.61 25.53
CA LEU A 105 -3.31 -42.98 24.73
C LEU A 105 -4.06 -44.17 25.34
N SER A 106 -3.35 -45.10 26.00
CA SER A 106 -3.94 -46.27 26.65
C SER A 106 -4.65 -45.96 27.99
N SER A 107 -4.47 -44.76 28.53
CA SER A 107 -5.01 -44.34 29.85
C SER A 107 -6.13 -43.30 29.76
N ARG A 108 -6.57 -42.92 28.56
CA ARG A 108 -7.60 -41.90 28.36
C ARG A 108 -8.98 -42.57 28.21
N PRO A 109 -10.00 -42.21 29.03
CA PRO A 109 -11.35 -42.73 28.89
C PRO A 109 -11.98 -42.33 27.55
N SER A 110 -12.74 -43.26 26.98
CA SER A 110 -13.20 -43.39 25.59
C SER A 110 -14.24 -42.36 25.11
N ASP A 111 -14.23 -41.12 25.59
CA ASP A 111 -15.27 -40.13 25.26
C ASP A 111 -14.93 -39.22 24.07
N VAL A 112 -13.96 -39.60 23.24
CA VAL A 112 -13.71 -38.92 21.96
C VAL A 112 -14.29 -39.77 20.85
N ASN A 113 -15.45 -39.35 20.32
CA ASN A 113 -16.06 -39.95 19.14
C ASN A 113 -15.03 -39.93 17.98
N PRO A 114 -14.48 -41.08 17.56
CA PRO A 114 -13.39 -41.13 16.59
C PRO A 114 -13.85 -40.88 15.15
N ASN A 115 -15.15 -40.62 14.93
CA ASN A 115 -15.74 -40.41 13.61
C ASN A 115 -15.93 -38.93 13.22
N LEU A 116 -15.35 -37.97 13.94
CA LEU A 116 -15.33 -36.58 13.46
C LEU A 116 -14.19 -36.39 12.43
N THR A 117 -14.37 -36.98 11.25
CA THR A 117 -13.56 -36.66 10.07
C THR A 117 -14.24 -35.54 9.31
N PHE A 118 -13.70 -34.32 9.41
CA PHE A 118 -14.12 -33.24 8.51
C PHE A 118 -13.58 -33.51 7.12
N THR A 119 -14.49 -33.54 6.16
CA THR A 119 -14.13 -33.61 4.74
C THR A 119 -13.56 -32.27 4.29
N PHE A 120 -12.73 -32.29 3.25
CA PHE A 120 -12.17 -31.07 2.69
C PHE A 120 -13.28 -30.10 2.24
N GLU A 121 -14.36 -30.65 1.71
CA GLU A 121 -15.55 -29.92 1.28
C GLU A 121 -16.24 -29.18 2.44
N GLU A 122 -16.33 -29.78 3.62
CA GLU A 122 -16.88 -29.12 4.81
C GLU A 122 -16.02 -27.94 5.26
N VAL A 123 -14.70 -28.09 5.21
CA VAL A 123 -13.76 -27.01 5.56
C VAL A 123 -13.85 -25.87 4.54
N VAL A 124 -13.92 -26.18 3.25
CA VAL A 124 -14.09 -25.18 2.20
C VAL A 124 -15.42 -24.43 2.37
N HIS A 125 -16.51 -25.15 2.60
CA HIS A 125 -17.83 -24.56 2.82
C HIS A 125 -17.86 -23.66 4.07
N GLU A 126 -17.20 -24.08 5.16
CA GLU A 126 -17.07 -23.25 6.37
C GLU A 126 -16.29 -21.95 6.08
N VAL A 127 -15.18 -22.03 5.35
CA VAL A 127 -14.37 -20.87 4.98
C VAL A 127 -15.15 -19.92 4.07
N GLU A 128 -15.94 -20.43 3.14
CA GLU A 128 -16.81 -19.63 2.29
C GLU A 128 -17.92 -18.93 3.08
N GLU A 129 -18.57 -19.63 4.01
CA GLU A 129 -19.57 -19.03 4.90
C GLU A 129 -18.97 -17.94 5.81
N ARG A 130 -17.73 -18.14 6.30
CA ARG A 130 -17.00 -17.11 7.06
C ARG A 130 -16.72 -15.89 6.19
N ARG A 131 -16.26 -16.08 4.94
CA ARG A 131 -16.07 -14.98 3.97
C ARG A 131 -17.37 -14.27 3.62
N ARG A 132 -18.48 -15.00 3.50
CA ARG A 132 -19.79 -14.40 3.21
C ARG A 132 -20.25 -13.52 4.37
N LYS A 133 -20.00 -13.94 5.61
CA LYS A 133 -20.35 -13.23 6.84
C LYS A 133 -19.36 -12.13 7.24
N GLU A 134 -18.17 -12.10 6.65
CA GLU A 134 -17.16 -11.06 6.89
C GLU A 134 -17.67 -9.64 6.60
N LYS A 135 -18.67 -9.51 5.71
CA LYS A 135 -19.32 -8.24 5.36
C LYS A 135 -20.59 -7.97 6.15
N ASN A 136 -20.99 -8.87 7.05
CA ASN A 136 -22.17 -8.64 7.89
C ASN A 136 -21.79 -7.62 8.97
N LEU A 137 -22.56 -6.54 9.04
CA LEU A 137 -22.43 -5.56 10.11
C LEU A 137 -23.15 -6.12 11.34
N VAL A 138 -22.44 -6.19 12.47
CA VAL A 138 -23.05 -6.46 13.78
C VAL A 138 -23.26 -5.13 14.46
N LEU A 139 -24.53 -4.78 14.69
CA LEU A 139 -24.92 -3.56 15.40
C LEU A 139 -25.13 -3.91 16.87
N PHE A 140 -24.44 -3.20 17.76
CA PHE A 140 -24.62 -3.30 19.21
C PHE A 140 -25.35 -2.05 19.71
N ASN A 141 -26.15 -2.19 20.76
CA ASN A 141 -26.91 -1.10 21.40
C ASN A 141 -28.00 -0.44 20.53
N LEU A 142 -28.68 -1.21 19.68
CA LEU A 142 -30.01 -0.79 19.22
C LEU A 142 -31.01 -1.12 20.32
N GLU A 143 -31.81 -0.15 20.74
CA GLU A 143 -32.95 -0.43 21.61
C GLU A 143 -33.97 -1.24 20.81
N ASP A 144 -34.41 -2.38 21.35
CA ASP A 144 -35.43 -3.19 20.70
C ASP A 144 -36.72 -2.38 20.64
N THR A 145 -37.09 -1.90 19.45
CA THR A 145 -38.39 -1.30 19.22
C THR A 145 -39.34 -2.33 18.62
N GLU A 146 -40.63 -2.27 18.95
CA GLU A 146 -41.63 -3.17 18.36
C GLU A 146 -41.93 -2.86 16.88
N SER A 147 -41.26 -1.85 16.30
CA SER A 147 -41.49 -1.39 14.93
C SER A 147 -40.24 -1.57 14.06
N ILE A 148 -40.34 -2.52 13.13
CA ILE A 148 -39.33 -2.78 12.11
C ILE A 148 -38.99 -1.51 11.31
N GLU A 149 -39.98 -0.66 11.06
CA GLU A 149 -39.80 0.64 10.39
C GLU A 149 -38.94 1.62 11.21
N ALA A 150 -39.11 1.65 12.53
CA ALA A 150 -38.32 2.50 13.42
C ALA A 150 -36.86 2.01 13.49
N ASP A 151 -36.64 0.70 13.63
CA ASP A 151 -35.30 0.11 13.61
C ASP A 151 -34.59 0.37 12.28
N LYS A 152 -35.32 0.22 11.16
CA LYS A 152 -34.77 0.49 9.83
C LYS A 152 -34.36 1.97 9.67
N ALA A 153 -35.15 2.90 10.21
CA ALA A 153 -34.80 4.32 10.21
C ALA A 153 -33.54 4.58 11.05
N ALA A 154 -33.44 4.01 12.25
CA ALA A 154 -32.27 4.15 13.12
C ALA A 154 -31.00 3.58 12.47
N VAL A 155 -31.08 2.43 11.79
CA VAL A 155 -29.94 1.86 11.05
C VAL A 155 -29.52 2.76 9.90
N LEU A 156 -30.47 3.32 9.15
CA LEU A 156 -30.15 4.23 8.05
C LEU A 156 -29.47 5.51 8.55
N ASP A 157 -29.92 6.07 9.66
CA ASP A 157 -29.30 7.25 10.29
C ASP A 157 -27.88 6.94 10.77
N LEU A 158 -27.65 5.79 11.40
CA LEU A 158 -26.31 5.35 11.80
C LEU A 158 -25.36 5.18 10.60
N LEU A 159 -25.84 4.57 9.52
CA LEU A 159 -25.05 4.40 8.29
C LEU A 159 -24.73 5.75 7.64
N GLN A 160 -25.69 6.67 7.63
CA GLN A 160 -25.49 8.02 7.12
C GLN A 160 -24.45 8.78 7.97
N HIS A 161 -24.57 8.70 9.30
CA HIS A 161 -23.61 9.30 10.23
C HIS A 161 -22.19 8.76 10.03
N ASN A 162 -22.04 7.44 9.86
CA ASN A 162 -20.73 6.83 9.61
C ASN A 162 -20.11 7.30 8.28
N ARG A 163 -20.90 7.43 7.21
CA ARG A 163 -20.42 7.99 5.93
C ARG A 163 -19.93 9.43 6.09
N GLU A 164 -20.60 10.24 6.91
CA GLU A 164 -20.16 11.60 7.21
C GLU A 164 -18.84 11.62 7.99
N ILE A 165 -18.67 10.74 8.97
CA ILE A 165 -17.42 10.58 9.72
C ILE A 165 -16.28 10.19 8.78
N GLU A 166 -16.48 9.21 7.91
CA GLU A 166 -15.47 8.78 6.93
C GLU A 166 -15.08 9.92 5.98
N ALA A 167 -16.06 10.67 5.48
CA ALA A 167 -15.82 11.84 4.64
C ALA A 167 -15.00 12.92 5.38
N LYS A 168 -15.34 13.20 6.65
CA LYS A 168 -14.58 14.12 7.51
C LYS A 168 -13.14 13.65 7.70
N ASN A 169 -12.94 12.38 8.02
CA ASN A 169 -11.62 11.78 8.25
C ASN A 169 -10.74 11.83 6.99
N LYS A 170 -11.34 11.59 5.81
CA LYS A 170 -10.63 11.70 4.52
C LYS A 170 -10.15 13.12 4.25
N ILE A 171 -10.96 14.13 4.53
CA ILE A 171 -10.57 15.54 4.33
C ILE A 171 -9.48 15.94 5.32
N ILE A 172 -9.57 15.48 6.57
CA ILE A 172 -8.54 15.73 7.59
C ILE A 172 -7.21 15.07 7.22
N SER A 173 -7.22 13.84 6.72
CA SER A 173 -6.00 13.15 6.31
C SER A 173 -5.36 13.80 5.08
N ASP A 174 -6.16 14.20 4.10
CA ASP A 174 -5.70 14.96 2.93
C ASP A 174 -5.11 16.34 3.34
N TYR A 175 -5.71 17.02 4.32
CA TYR A 175 -5.19 18.28 4.85
C TYR A 175 -3.83 18.11 5.50
N ARG A 176 -3.66 17.08 6.36
CA ARG A 176 -2.36 16.79 7.00
C ARG A 176 -1.28 16.55 5.94
N ARG A 177 -1.56 15.69 4.96
CA ARG A 177 -0.62 15.38 3.86
C ARG A 177 -0.22 16.63 3.08
N ARG A 178 -1.18 17.50 2.74
CA ARG A 178 -0.87 18.70 1.95
C ARG A 178 -0.17 19.78 2.77
N ARG A 179 -0.46 19.91 4.07
CA ARG A 179 0.17 20.90 4.95
C ARG A 179 1.67 20.66 5.11
N GLU A 180 2.11 19.40 5.03
CA GLU A 180 3.54 19.03 5.04
C GLU A 180 4.27 19.51 3.77
N HIS A 181 3.56 19.75 2.67
CA HIS A 181 4.12 20.14 1.38
C HIS A 181 3.81 21.59 0.97
N ASP A 182 2.75 22.19 1.51
CA ASP A 182 2.25 23.52 1.14
C ASP A 182 1.79 24.29 2.39
N ASN A 183 2.48 25.38 2.70
CA ASN A 183 2.18 26.22 3.86
C ASN A 183 0.95 27.12 3.64
N ASN A 184 0.45 27.21 2.41
CA ASN A 184 -0.58 28.18 2.03
C ASN A 184 -2.00 27.59 2.01
N ILE A 185 -2.26 26.53 2.77
CA ILE A 185 -3.61 25.97 2.92
C ILE A 185 -4.11 26.08 4.37
N ALA A 186 -5.44 26.11 4.53
CA ALA A 186 -6.14 26.11 5.80
C ALA A 186 -7.35 25.16 5.75
N LEU A 187 -7.73 24.62 6.90
CA LEU A 187 -8.98 23.89 7.06
C LEU A 187 -10.07 24.87 7.52
N ARG A 188 -11.20 24.92 6.82
CA ARG A 188 -12.39 25.69 7.22
C ARG A 188 -13.61 24.78 7.29
N TYR A 189 -14.52 25.05 8.22
CA TYR A 189 -15.79 24.35 8.30
C TYR A 189 -16.87 25.14 7.56
N VAL A 190 -17.55 24.50 6.62
CA VAL A 190 -18.68 25.06 5.87
C VAL A 190 -19.85 24.11 6.07
N ASN A 191 -20.94 24.61 6.67
CA ASN A 191 -22.13 23.82 7.03
C ASN A 191 -21.77 22.56 7.85
N GLY A 192 -20.89 22.70 8.86
CA GLY A 192 -20.46 21.59 9.71
C GLY A 192 -19.49 20.58 9.05
N MET A 193 -19.13 20.76 7.78
CA MET A 193 -18.21 19.90 7.06
C MET A 193 -16.84 20.58 6.85
N PRO A 194 -15.72 19.90 7.18
CA PRO A 194 -14.39 20.43 6.95
C PRO A 194 -14.11 20.51 5.44
N ARG A 195 -13.44 21.58 5.01
CA ARG A 195 -12.97 21.80 3.65
C ARG A 195 -11.56 22.40 3.68
N ILE A 196 -10.73 22.00 2.72
CA ILE A 196 -9.39 22.57 2.53
C ILE A 196 -9.53 23.78 1.61
N VAL A 197 -8.99 24.92 2.04
CA VAL A 197 -8.99 26.19 1.29
C VAL A 197 -7.59 26.75 1.21
N SER A 198 -7.28 27.55 0.18
CA SER A 198 -6.04 28.33 0.14
C SER A 198 -6.13 29.47 1.15
N LYS A 199 -5.02 29.75 1.84
CA LYS A 199 -4.82 31.03 2.52
C LYS A 199 -4.54 32.05 1.41
N ASN A 200 -5.39 33.07 1.32
CA ASN A 200 -5.10 34.28 0.57
C ASN A 200 -4.48 35.29 1.52
#